data_AF-A0A955VE16-F1
#
_entry.id   AF-A0A955VE16-F1
#
_cell.length_a   1.000
_cell.length_b   1.000
_cell.length_c   1.000
_cell.angle_alpha   90.00
_cell.angle_beta   90.00
_cell.angle_gamma   90.00
#
_symmetry.space_group_name_H-M   'P 1'
#
loop_
_entity.id
_entity.type
_entity.pdbx_description
1 polymer ?
#
loop_
_entity_poly.entity_id
_entity_poly.type
_entity_poly.pdbx_seq_one_letter_code
_entity_poly.pdbx_strand_id
1 'polypeptide(L)' 'LLAVATAAARKLATRAPAALRAAKALMRGNIRAEVLAAVQVEGDRFKEHLTSPEAMEALTAFMQKRAPDFSRFE' A
#
# COMPACT_ATOMS: atom_id res chain seq x y z
N LEU A 1 13.24 15.60 -5.39
CA LEU A 1 12.31 15.11 -4.33
C LEU A 1 12.97 14.98 -2.96
N LEU A 2 14.13 14.32 -2.84
CA LEU A 2 14.78 14.09 -1.54
C LEU A 2 15.10 15.37 -0.74
N ALA A 3 15.64 16.41 -1.40
CA ALA A 3 15.97 17.67 -0.73
C ALA A 3 14.75 18.33 -0.06
N VAL A 4 13.60 18.31 -0.74
CA VAL A 4 12.33 18.88 -0.24
C VAL A 4 11.82 18.08 0.97
N ALA A 5 11.84 16.75 0.89
CA ALA A 5 11.45 15.89 2.00
C ALA A 5 12.35 16.11 3.24
N THR A 6 13.66 16.21 3.04
CA THR A 6 14.62 16.46 4.12
C THR A 6 14.41 17.82 4.78
N ALA A 7 14.13 18.87 4.00
CA ALA A 7 13.84 20.19 4.56
C ALA A 7 12.57 20.19 5.44
N ALA A 8 11.51 19.52 4.98
CA ALA A 8 10.28 19.37 5.76
C ALA A 8 10.49 18.57 7.05
N ALA A 9 11.24 17.46 6.97
CA ALA A 9 11.57 16.64 8.13
C ALA A 9 12.36 17.43 9.18
N ARG A 10 13.36 18.21 8.74
CA ARG A 10 14.13 19.10 9.63
C ARG A 10 13.23 20.13 10.32
N LYS A 11 12.27 20.71 9.59
CA LYS A 11 11.31 21.67 10.16
C LYS A 11 10.39 21.05 11.21
N LEU A 12 9.96 19.80 11.02
CA LEU A 12 9.17 19.10 12.02
C LEU A 12 10.02 18.71 13.24
N ALA A 13 11.27 18.33 13.04
CA ALA A 13 12.17 17.91 14.11
C ALA A 13 12.47 19.00 15.16
N THR A 14 12.19 20.28 14.87
CA THR A 14 12.32 21.38 15.85
C THR A 14 11.14 21.50 16.82
N ARG A 15 10.05 20.74 16.62
CA ARG A 15 8.83 20.80 17.45
C ARG A 15 8.84 19.75 18.56
N ALA A 16 8.04 19.97 19.61
CA ALA A 16 7.89 19.02 20.70
C ALA A 16 7.37 17.65 20.20
N PRO A 17 8.09 16.53 20.43
CA PRO A 17 7.71 15.22 19.88
C PRO A 17 6.35 14.72 20.34
N ALA A 18 5.97 14.96 21.60
CA ALA A 18 4.68 14.57 22.14
C ALA A 18 3.52 15.27 21.42
N ALA A 19 3.64 16.59 21.22
CA ALA A 19 2.63 17.38 20.50
C ALA A 19 2.49 16.95 19.04
N LEU A 20 3.61 16.66 18.35
CA LEU A 20 3.56 16.16 16.96
C LEU A 20 2.87 14.80 16.85
N ARG A 21 3.15 13.87 17.76
CA ARG A 21 2.49 12.55 17.77
C ARG A 21 1.00 12.69 18.06
N ALA A 22 0.62 13.51 19.03
CA ALA A 22 -0.78 13.77 19.35
C ALA A 22 -1.52 14.40 18.16
N ALA A 23 -0.95 15.42 17.52
CA ALA A 23 -1.53 16.05 16.33
C ALA A 23 -1.72 15.03 15.20
N LYS A 24 -0.70 14.21 14.89
CA LYS A 24 -0.80 13.16 13.87
C LYS A 24 -1.86 12.11 14.22
N ALA A 25 -1.99 11.74 15.49
CA ALA A 25 -2.98 10.78 15.95
C ALA A 25 -4.40 11.35 15.80
N LEU A 26 -4.64 12.59 16.20
CA LEU A 26 -5.93 13.27 16.04
C LEU A 26 -6.32 13.41 14.56
N MET A 27 -5.38 13.85 13.71
CA MET A 27 -5.61 14.02 12.27
C MET A 27 -5.98 12.73 11.54
N ARG A 28 -5.47 11.57 12.01
CA ARG A 28 -5.71 10.27 11.38
C ARG A 28 -6.74 9.42 12.11
N GLY A 29 -7.12 9.79 13.34
CA GLY A 29 -7.95 8.98 14.21
C GLY A 29 -9.35 8.77 13.64
N ASN A 30 -9.93 9.80 13.04
CA ASN A 30 -11.27 9.78 12.45
C ASN A 30 -11.41 8.77 11.29
N ILE A 31 -10.37 8.60 10.46
CA ILE A 31 -10.40 7.70 9.29
C ILE A 31 -9.74 6.34 9.54
N ARG A 32 -9.08 6.15 10.69
CA ARG A 32 -8.20 4.98 10.90
C ARG A 32 -8.97 3.65 10.81
N ALA A 33 -10.17 3.59 11.38
CA ALA A 33 -10.97 2.37 11.38
C ALA A 33 -11.42 1.99 9.97
N GLU A 34 -11.90 2.98 9.20
CA GLU A 34 -12.34 2.80 7.81
C GLU A 34 -11.20 2.36 6.90
N VAL A 35 -10.03 2.99 7.05
CA VAL A 35 -8.82 2.59 6.29
C VAL A 35 -8.43 1.15 6.62
N LEU A 36 -8.46 0.75 7.89
CA LEU A 36 -8.15 -0.63 8.27
C LEU A 36 -9.16 -1.63 7.71
N ALA A 37 -10.45 -1.28 7.69
CA ALA A 37 -11.48 -2.09 7.08
C ALA A 37 -11.28 -2.23 5.56
N ALA A 38 -10.97 -1.13 4.87
CA ALA A 38 -10.67 -1.15 3.44
C ALA A 38 -9.45 -2.03 3.12
N VAL A 39 -8.37 -1.91 3.90
CA VAL A 39 -7.17 -2.75 3.75
C VAL A 39 -7.51 -4.23 3.94
N GLN A 40 -8.39 -4.57 4.88
CA GLN A 40 -8.81 -5.96 5.07
C GLN A 40 -9.59 -6.49 3.86
N VAL A 41 -10.55 -5.72 3.36
CA VAL A 41 -11.34 -6.07 2.16
C VAL A 41 -10.44 -6.23 0.94
N GLU A 42 -9.53 -5.30 0.71
CA GLU A 42 -8.52 -5.38 -0.36
C GLU A 42 -7.64 -6.62 -0.21
N GLY A 43 -7.18 -6.91 1.01
CA GLY A 43 -6.33 -8.05 1.30
C GLY A 43 -7.01 -9.39 1.03
N ASP A 44 -8.29 -9.52 1.34
CA ASP A 44 -9.04 -10.76 1.08
C ASP A 44 -9.30 -10.95 -0.42
N ARG A 45 -9.67 -9.89 -1.14
CA ARG A 45 -9.78 -9.93 -2.60
C ARG A 45 -8.44 -10.26 -3.27
N PHE A 46 -7.36 -9.67 -2.78
CA PHE A 46 -6.01 -9.92 -3.30
C PHE A 46 -5.60 -11.39 -3.13
N LYS A 47 -5.91 -12.02 -1.98
CA LYS A 47 -5.63 -13.44 -1.77
C LYS A 47 -6.39 -14.34 -2.73
N GLU A 48 -7.67 -14.07 -2.97
CA GLU A 48 -8.47 -14.80 -3.95
C GLU A 48 -7.82 -14.73 -5.34
N HIS A 49 -7.41 -13.53 -5.75
CA HIS A 49 -6.74 -13.32 -7.04
C HIS A 49 -5.36 -13.96 -7.11
N LEU A 50 -4.58 -14.00 -6.02
CA LEU A 50 -3.25 -14.65 -6.02
C LEU A 50 -3.32 -16.14 -6.35
N THR A 51 -4.42 -16.81 -6.01
CA THR A 51 -4.64 -18.23 -6.32
C THR A 51 -5.33 -18.47 -7.65
N SER A 52 -5.68 -17.40 -8.38
CA SER A 52 -6.43 -17.53 -9.62
C SER A 52 -5.56 -18.06 -10.76
N PRO A 53 -6.17 -18.72 -11.76
CA PRO A 53 -5.46 -19.17 -12.96
C PRO A 53 -4.71 -18.04 -13.68
N GLU A 54 -5.25 -16.83 -13.68
CA GLU A 54 -4.61 -15.63 -14.24
C GLU A 54 -3.33 -15.27 -13.48
N ALA A 55 -3.35 -15.29 -12.14
CA ALA A 55 -2.16 -14.99 -11.34
C ALA A 55 -1.08 -16.07 -11.51
N MET A 56 -1.48 -17.33 -11.61
CA MET A 56 -0.56 -18.43 -11.89
C MET A 56 0.12 -18.26 -13.26
N GLU A 57 -0.61 -17.85 -14.28
CA GLU A 57 -0.07 -17.55 -15.60
C GLU A 57 0.87 -16.34 -15.56
N ALA A 58 0.49 -15.26 -14.87
CA ALA A 58 1.33 -14.08 -14.70
C ALA A 58 2.66 -14.41 -14.01
N LEU A 59 2.61 -15.19 -12.92
CA LEU A 59 3.80 -15.64 -12.20
C LEU A 59 4.67 -16.55 -13.08
N THR A 60 4.05 -17.50 -13.79
CA THR A 60 4.76 -18.43 -14.68
C THR A 60 5.45 -17.70 -15.82
N ALA A 61 4.75 -16.77 -16.48
CA ALA A 61 5.28 -15.95 -17.56
C ALA A 61 6.44 -15.07 -17.09
N PHE A 62 6.32 -14.48 -15.89
CA PHE A 62 7.39 -13.72 -15.26
C PHE A 62 8.64 -14.58 -15.02
N MET A 63 8.48 -15.78 -14.43
CA MET A 63 9.60 -16.71 -14.21
C MET A 63 10.26 -17.16 -15.53
N GLN A 64 9.46 -17.31 -16.58
CA GLN A 64 9.92 -17.72 -17.91
C GLN A 64 10.41 -16.54 -18.78
N LYS A 65 10.36 -15.29 -18.27
CA LYS A 65 10.71 -14.06 -19.02
C LYS A 65 9.95 -13.91 -20.34
N ARG A 66 8.69 -14.34 -20.38
CA ARG A 66 7.78 -14.15 -21.51
C ARG A 66 6.61 -13.25 -21.12
N ALA A 67 5.88 -12.74 -22.11
CA ALA A 67 4.62 -12.06 -21.84
C ALA A 67 3.58 -13.07 -21.32
N PRO A 68 2.75 -12.69 -20.33
CA PRO A 68 1.62 -13.52 -19.89
C PRO A 68 0.54 -13.57 -20.95
N ASP A 69 -0.07 -14.74 -21.14
CA ASP A 69 -1.16 -14.97 -22.08
C ASP A 69 -2.48 -15.14 -21.32
N PHE A 70 -3.33 -14.11 -21.35
CA PHE A 70 -4.63 -14.13 -20.69
C PHE A 70 -5.79 -14.49 -21.61
N SER A 71 -5.53 -14.85 -22.88
CA SER A 71 -6.57 -15.12 -23.88
C SER A 71 -7.52 -16.27 -23.53
N ARG A 72 -7.18 -17.07 -22.51
CA ARG A 72 -7.92 -18.25 -22.04
C ARG A 72 -8.80 -17.98 -20.83
N PHE A 73 -8.86 -16.72 -20.34
CA PHE A 73 -9.58 -16.33 -19.13
C PHE A 73 -10.69 -15.29 -19.39
N GLU A 74 -11.14 -15.13 -20.65
CA GLU A 74 -12.37 -14.40 -21.02
C GLU A 74 -13.64 -15.22 -20.83
#